data_AF-A0A945WYM0-F1
#
_entry.id   AF-A0A945WYM0-F1
#
_cell.length_a   1.000
_cell.length_b   1.000
_cell.length_c   1.000
_cell.angle_alpha   90.00
_cell.angle_beta   90.00
_cell.angle_gamma   90.00
#
_symmetry.space_group_name_H-M   'P 1'
#
loop_
_entity.id
_entity.type
_entity.pdbx_description
1 polymer ?
#
loop_
_entity_poly.entity_id
_entity_poly.type
_entity_poly.pdbx_seq_one_letter_code
_entity_poly.pdbx_strand_id
1 'polypeptide(L)'
;TPCPLLIAAPVAFMGGMSRAAKSGVVIKDAGTLERLSHVRTVAFDKTGTLTHGKPEVGAIVPAGSITDHNELLALVASAEQYSSHVLASAIVQEASHRGLRLREASHATEVATDGVTAQIDNHTVHVGKPAFIADNAGKVEKCSVQPGETVVYVAVDGEFAGHIVLRDSLRVEAPQVLGDLARLGITRTVMLSGDQQETAELIAGELGITEVHGECLPADKVAIVHRLEPRGVMMVGDGVNDAPVLAASDVGVALGAKGSTAASESADVVVLVDDLSRVVNAVSIGQSTIRIALQSIWLGIIISVGLMLVAAAGFLPAIVGALLQELVDLVAIMGALRAVREPKPRHTTPVTPRARILR
;
A
#
# COMPACT_ATOMS: atom_id res chain seq x y z
N THR A 1 -21.31 38.97 8.14
CA THR A 1 -21.47 38.07 6.97
C THR A 1 -20.67 36.80 7.21
N PRO A 2 -21.02 35.64 6.64
CA PRO A 2 -20.27 34.40 6.86
C PRO A 2 -18.96 34.33 6.03
N CYS A 3 -18.31 35.47 5.76
CA CYS A 3 -17.08 35.53 4.97
C CYS A 3 -15.94 34.64 5.49
N PRO A 4 -15.74 34.49 6.82
CA PRO A 4 -14.72 33.58 7.35
C PRO A 4 -14.94 32.12 6.96
N LEU A 5 -16.19 31.67 6.86
CA LEU A 5 -16.54 30.31 6.44
C LEU A 5 -16.11 30.08 4.98
N LEU A 6 -16.37 31.06 4.11
CA LEU A 6 -16.14 30.98 2.67
C LEU A 6 -14.65 30.99 2.31
N ILE A 7 -13.81 31.67 3.10
CA ILE A 7 -12.39 31.88 2.75
C ILE A 7 -11.46 30.96 3.56
N ALA A 8 -11.72 30.72 4.84
CA ALA A 8 -10.79 29.96 5.69
C ALA A 8 -10.69 28.48 5.29
N ALA A 9 -11.80 27.84 4.90
CA ALA A 9 -11.80 26.44 4.50
C ALA A 9 -10.97 26.19 3.23
N PRO A 10 -11.19 26.88 2.09
CA PRO A 10 -10.35 26.72 0.90
C PRO A 10 -8.86 26.96 1.15
N VAL A 11 -8.52 27.99 1.94
CA VAL A 11 -7.12 28.30 2.30
C VAL A 11 -6.49 27.16 3.10
N ALA A 12 -7.20 26.61 4.08
CA ALA A 12 -6.72 25.48 4.86
C ALA A 12 -6.54 24.23 4.00
N PHE A 13 -7.50 23.91 3.13
CA PHE A 13 -7.42 22.75 2.24
C PHE A 13 -6.27 22.84 1.24
N MET A 14 -6.10 23.99 0.58
CA MET A 14 -4.95 24.23 -0.30
C MET A 14 -3.62 24.08 0.46
N GLY A 15 -3.57 24.60 1.69
CA GLY A 15 -2.40 24.43 2.55
C GLY A 15 -2.11 22.98 2.93
N GLY A 16 -3.15 22.22 3.27
CA GLY A 16 -3.07 20.79 3.58
C GLY A 16 -2.59 19.96 2.38
N MET A 17 -3.16 20.18 1.19
CA MET A 17 -2.74 19.52 -0.06
C MET A 17 -1.31 19.88 -0.43
N SER A 18 -0.92 21.16 -0.31
CA SER A 18 0.46 21.60 -0.54
C SER A 18 1.45 20.90 0.39
N ARG A 19 1.07 20.75 1.67
CA ARG A 19 1.89 20.04 2.67
C ARG A 19 1.98 18.54 2.39
N ALA A 20 0.88 17.90 1.98
CA ALA A 20 0.88 16.50 1.55
C ALA A 20 1.82 16.28 0.37
N ALA A 21 1.72 17.14 -0.66
CA ALA A 21 2.54 17.03 -1.87
C ALA A 21 4.04 17.14 -1.56
N LYS A 22 4.44 18.07 -0.68
CA LYS A 22 5.83 18.19 -0.19
C LYS A 22 6.34 16.94 0.52
N SER A 23 5.45 16.18 1.13
CA SER A 23 5.78 14.92 1.82
C SER A 23 5.76 13.68 0.88
N GLY A 24 5.50 13.86 -0.42
CA GLY A 24 5.40 12.78 -1.39
C GLY A 24 4.01 12.15 -1.51
N VAL A 25 2.97 12.84 -1.02
CA VAL A 25 1.57 12.38 -1.04
C VAL A 25 0.72 13.33 -1.85
N VAL A 26 0.11 12.85 -2.93
CA VAL A 26 -0.85 13.62 -3.74
C VAL A 26 -2.26 13.29 -3.28
N ILE A 27 -3.03 14.31 -2.93
CA ILE A 27 -4.45 14.17 -2.57
C ILE A 27 -5.26 14.88 -3.66
N LYS A 28 -6.22 14.18 -4.28
CA LYS A 28 -6.91 14.69 -5.48
C LYS A 28 -7.76 15.93 -5.23
N ASP A 29 -8.43 16.00 -4.09
CA ASP A 29 -9.40 17.05 -3.78
C ASP A 29 -9.56 17.28 -2.27
N ALA A 30 -10.26 18.36 -1.93
CA ALA A 30 -10.51 18.75 -0.54
C ALA A 30 -11.47 17.80 0.20
N GLY A 31 -12.42 17.17 -0.49
CA GLY A 31 -13.33 16.18 0.10
C GLY A 31 -12.58 14.92 0.54
N THR A 32 -11.53 14.54 -0.18
CA THR A 32 -10.62 13.47 0.24
C THR A 32 -9.86 13.81 1.53
N LEU A 33 -9.38 15.05 1.69
CA LEU A 33 -8.78 15.51 2.96
C LEU A 33 -9.76 15.42 4.13
N GLU A 34 -11.03 15.76 3.88
CA GLU A 34 -12.10 15.66 4.89
C GLU A 34 -12.37 14.20 5.27
N ARG A 35 -12.56 13.31 4.28
CA ARG A 35 -12.75 11.88 4.51
C ARG A 35 -11.56 11.25 5.27
N LEU A 36 -10.32 11.59 4.91
CA LEU A 36 -9.12 11.18 5.64
C LEU A 36 -9.14 11.55 7.13
N SER A 37 -9.75 12.69 7.48
CA SER A 37 -9.86 13.12 8.89
C SER A 37 -10.82 12.26 9.72
N HIS A 38 -11.70 11.52 9.05
CA HIS A 38 -12.75 10.69 9.65
C HIS A 38 -12.48 9.18 9.53
N VAL A 39 -11.36 8.78 8.95
CA VAL A 39 -10.99 7.36 8.81
C VAL A 39 -10.91 6.69 10.19
N ARG A 40 -11.56 5.53 10.31
CA ARG A 40 -11.58 4.68 11.50
C ARG A 40 -11.13 3.25 11.24
N THR A 41 -11.27 2.81 9.99
CA THR A 41 -10.94 1.46 9.55
C THR A 41 -9.94 1.54 8.41
N VAL A 42 -8.89 0.73 8.46
CA VAL A 42 -7.93 0.61 7.36
C VAL A 42 -7.87 -0.83 6.87
N ALA A 43 -8.10 -1.02 5.58
CA ALA A 43 -7.87 -2.28 4.89
C ALA A 43 -6.56 -2.15 4.10
N PHE A 44 -5.67 -3.12 4.26
CA PHE A 44 -4.42 -3.22 3.51
C PHE A 44 -4.52 -4.39 2.55
N ASP A 45 -4.14 -4.16 1.29
CA ASP A 45 -3.67 -5.27 0.47
C ASP A 45 -2.36 -5.80 1.04
N LYS A 46 -2.09 -7.09 0.86
CA LYS A 46 -0.82 -7.68 1.28
C LYS A 46 0.29 -7.33 0.28
N THR A 47 0.13 -7.73 -0.97
CA THR A 47 1.22 -7.79 -1.96
C THR A 47 1.52 -6.40 -2.51
N GLY A 48 2.78 -5.97 -2.48
CA GLY A 48 3.19 -4.64 -2.94
C GLY A 48 2.82 -3.49 -1.98
N THR A 49 2.04 -3.77 -0.94
CA THR A 49 1.62 -2.80 0.07
C THR A 49 2.26 -3.06 1.43
N LEU A 50 1.87 -4.14 2.13
CA LEU A 50 2.53 -4.54 3.38
C LEU A 50 3.88 -5.22 3.12
N THR A 51 4.00 -5.82 1.95
CA THR A 51 5.26 -6.33 1.39
C THR A 51 5.80 -5.41 0.31
N HIS A 52 7.00 -5.69 -0.18
CA HIS A 52 7.59 -4.95 -1.31
C HIS A 52 6.95 -5.31 -2.66
N GLY A 53 6.21 -6.43 -2.75
CA GLY A 53 5.63 -6.91 -4.01
C GLY A 53 6.70 -7.33 -5.02
N LYS A 54 7.90 -7.60 -4.53
CA LYS A 54 9.07 -8.02 -5.28
C LYS A 54 9.52 -9.35 -4.68
N PRO A 55 9.03 -10.47 -5.23
CA PRO A 55 9.46 -11.78 -4.79
C PRO A 55 10.98 -11.89 -4.94
N GLU A 56 11.66 -12.42 -3.93
CA GLU A 56 13.09 -12.71 -3.96
C GLU A 56 13.28 -14.23 -3.83
N VAL A 57 14.29 -14.78 -4.50
CA VAL A 57 14.61 -16.20 -4.39
C VAL A 57 15.22 -16.48 -3.02
N GLY A 58 14.49 -17.25 -2.20
CA GLY A 58 14.92 -17.64 -0.86
C GLY A 58 15.72 -18.93 -0.85
N ALA A 59 15.13 -20.03 -1.33
CA ALA A 59 15.76 -21.35 -1.37
C ALA A 59 15.63 -21.99 -2.76
N ILE A 60 16.66 -22.75 -3.14
CA ILE A 60 16.69 -23.51 -4.38
C ILE A 60 16.98 -24.94 -3.94
N VAL A 61 16.08 -25.87 -4.24
CA VAL A 61 16.17 -27.23 -3.74
C VAL A 61 16.11 -28.19 -4.92
N PRO A 62 17.28 -28.62 -5.45
CA PRO A 62 17.35 -29.57 -6.54
C PRO A 62 16.91 -30.98 -6.09
N ALA A 63 16.34 -31.74 -7.02
CA ALA A 63 15.88 -33.11 -6.81
C ALA A 63 16.05 -33.94 -8.09
N GLY A 64 15.93 -35.26 -7.97
CA GLY A 64 16.01 -36.18 -9.11
C GLY A 64 17.40 -36.16 -9.75
N SER A 65 17.44 -35.97 -11.07
CA SER A 65 18.66 -35.96 -11.88
C SER A 65 19.49 -34.68 -11.76
N ILE A 66 18.89 -33.58 -11.30
CA ILE A 66 19.58 -32.31 -11.05
C ILE A 66 20.01 -32.26 -9.58
N THR A 67 21.30 -32.06 -9.32
CA THR A 67 21.84 -31.94 -7.95
C THR A 67 22.46 -30.58 -7.66
N ASP A 68 22.84 -29.83 -8.69
CA ASP A 68 23.38 -28.49 -8.55
C ASP A 68 22.27 -27.43 -8.50
N HIS A 69 22.33 -26.58 -7.48
CA HIS A 69 21.39 -25.48 -7.27
C HIS A 69 21.50 -24.45 -8.40
N ASN A 70 22.72 -24.18 -8.87
CA ASN A 70 22.94 -23.22 -9.95
C ASN A 70 22.48 -23.77 -11.30
N GLU A 71 22.60 -25.09 -11.51
CA GLU A 71 22.06 -25.74 -12.70
C GLU A 71 20.53 -25.67 -12.73
N LEU A 72 19.86 -26.00 -11.62
CA LEU A 72 18.41 -25.86 -11.51
C LEU A 72 17.98 -24.42 -11.77
N LEU A 73 18.59 -23.45 -11.07
CA LEU A 73 18.26 -22.04 -11.24
C LEU A 73 18.48 -21.57 -12.68
N ALA A 74 19.58 -21.97 -13.33
CA ALA A 74 19.85 -21.61 -14.71
C ALA A 74 18.80 -22.18 -15.67
N LEU A 75 18.38 -23.44 -15.50
CA LEU A 75 17.33 -24.05 -16.32
C LEU A 75 15.97 -23.36 -16.12
N VAL A 76 15.57 -23.13 -14.87
CA VAL A 76 14.30 -22.47 -14.56
C VAL A 76 14.30 -21.04 -15.07
N ALA A 77 15.35 -20.26 -14.78
CA ALA A 77 15.48 -18.90 -15.29
C ALA A 77 15.48 -18.88 -16.83
N SER A 78 16.09 -19.88 -17.48
CA SER A 78 16.09 -19.95 -18.94
C SER A 78 14.69 -20.16 -19.52
N ALA A 79 13.86 -20.99 -18.87
CA ALA A 79 12.46 -21.20 -19.25
C ALA A 79 11.59 -19.95 -18.95
N GLU A 80 11.81 -19.32 -17.80
CA GLU A 80 11.04 -18.18 -17.30
C GLU A 80 11.31 -16.86 -18.06
N GLN A 81 12.36 -16.79 -18.90
CA GLN A 81 12.61 -15.64 -19.80
C GLN A 81 11.42 -15.29 -20.70
N TYR A 82 10.53 -16.25 -20.93
CA TYR A 82 9.38 -16.11 -21.84
C TYR A 82 8.05 -15.94 -21.11
N SER A 83 8.03 -15.93 -19.77
CA SER A 83 6.84 -15.64 -18.98
C SER A 83 6.73 -14.16 -18.66
N SER A 84 5.50 -13.67 -18.60
CA SER A 84 5.17 -12.31 -18.15
C SER A 84 4.93 -12.23 -16.63
N HIS A 85 5.03 -13.35 -15.90
CA HIS A 85 4.69 -13.43 -14.50
C HIS A 85 5.72 -12.74 -13.58
N VAL A 86 5.27 -12.09 -12.51
CA VAL A 86 6.16 -11.38 -11.56
C VAL A 86 7.18 -12.31 -10.90
N LEU A 87 6.79 -13.57 -10.62
CA LEU A 87 7.69 -14.61 -10.10
C LEU A 87 8.82 -14.97 -11.10
N ALA A 88 8.51 -14.97 -12.40
CA ALA A 88 9.48 -15.28 -13.45
C ALA A 88 10.63 -14.27 -13.46
N SER A 89 10.28 -12.97 -13.40
CA SER A 89 11.25 -11.89 -13.34
C SER A 89 12.20 -12.01 -12.15
N ALA A 90 11.69 -12.40 -10.97
CA ALA A 90 12.51 -12.62 -9.78
C ALA A 90 13.55 -13.74 -9.96
N ILE A 91 13.14 -14.86 -10.58
CA ILE A 91 14.03 -16.00 -10.84
C ILE A 91 15.11 -15.62 -11.87
N VAL A 92 14.72 -14.96 -12.95
CA VAL A 92 15.65 -14.49 -14.00
C VAL A 92 16.65 -13.48 -13.42
N GLN A 93 16.19 -12.56 -12.56
CA GLN A 93 17.04 -11.57 -11.93
C GLN A 93 18.05 -12.21 -10.96
N GLU A 94 17.64 -13.21 -10.17
CA GLU A 94 18.55 -13.93 -9.29
C GLU A 94 19.62 -14.69 -10.07
N ALA A 95 19.24 -15.36 -11.17
CA ALA A 95 20.20 -16.05 -12.03
C ALA A 95 21.22 -15.09 -12.64
N SER A 96 20.76 -13.91 -13.08
CA SER A 96 21.61 -12.83 -13.59
C SER A 96 22.56 -12.29 -12.50
N HIS A 97 22.06 -12.08 -11.28
CA HIS A 97 22.85 -11.60 -10.14
C HIS A 97 23.97 -12.59 -9.76
N ARG A 98 23.71 -13.90 -9.89
CA ARG A 98 24.73 -14.95 -9.70
C ARG A 98 25.67 -15.14 -10.89
N GLY A 99 25.49 -14.39 -11.97
CA GLY A 99 26.30 -14.52 -13.19
C GLY A 99 26.08 -15.84 -13.93
N LEU A 100 24.92 -16.48 -13.75
CA LEU A 100 24.59 -17.72 -14.43
C LEU A 100 24.27 -17.45 -15.90
N ARG A 101 24.76 -18.33 -16.78
CA ARG A 101 24.48 -18.24 -18.22
C ARG A 101 23.08 -18.78 -18.49
N LEU A 102 22.18 -17.88 -18.89
CA LEU A 102 20.87 -18.27 -19.42
C LEU A 102 21.02 -18.88 -20.81
N ARG A 103 20.19 -19.88 -21.10
CA ARG A 103 20.16 -20.64 -22.35
C ARG A 103 18.94 -20.19 -23.14
N GLU A 104 19.05 -20.17 -24.47
CA GLU A 104 17.89 -19.88 -25.32
C GLU A 104 17.00 -21.12 -25.42
N ALA A 105 15.69 -20.91 -25.32
CA ALA A 105 14.74 -21.98 -25.58
C ALA A 105 14.43 -22.05 -27.09
N SER A 106 14.43 -23.25 -27.67
CA SER A 106 13.99 -23.44 -29.06
C SER A 106 12.48 -23.22 -29.21
N HIS A 107 11.72 -23.59 -28.18
CA HIS A 107 10.29 -23.35 -28.04
C HIS A 107 9.95 -23.10 -26.58
N ALA A 108 9.11 -22.10 -26.31
CA ALA A 108 8.56 -21.83 -24.98
C ALA A 108 7.06 -21.52 -25.11
N THR A 109 6.24 -22.12 -24.25
CA THR A 109 4.79 -21.91 -24.22
C THR A 109 4.34 -21.70 -22.78
N GLU A 110 3.65 -20.59 -22.55
CA GLU A 110 3.00 -20.28 -21.26
C GLU A 110 1.63 -20.98 -21.22
N VAL A 111 1.41 -21.78 -20.18
CA VAL A 111 0.13 -22.45 -19.90
C VAL A 111 -0.60 -21.62 -18.87
N ALA A 112 -1.67 -20.96 -19.31
CA ALA A 112 -2.40 -20.00 -18.51
C ALA A 112 -2.74 -20.56 -17.12
N THR A 113 -2.41 -19.79 -16.08
CA THR A 113 -2.67 -20.10 -14.66
C THR A 113 -1.93 -21.30 -14.05
N ASP A 114 -1.12 -22.03 -14.82
CA ASP A 114 -0.47 -23.27 -14.36
C ASP A 114 1.06 -23.22 -14.39
N GLY A 115 1.68 -22.72 -15.48
CA GLY A 115 3.14 -22.69 -15.60
C GLY A 115 3.67 -22.39 -17.00
N VAL A 116 4.95 -22.71 -17.21
CA VAL A 116 5.69 -22.56 -18.47
C VAL A 116 6.28 -23.91 -18.88
N THR A 117 6.26 -24.21 -20.17
CA THR A 117 7.02 -25.31 -20.77
C THR A 117 8.01 -24.75 -21.76
N ALA A 118 9.28 -25.15 -21.66
CA ALA A 118 10.35 -24.71 -22.55
C ALA A 118 11.24 -25.88 -22.98
N GLN A 119 11.72 -25.85 -24.23
CA GLN A 119 12.76 -26.75 -24.72
C GLN A 119 14.11 -26.07 -24.69
N ILE A 120 15.03 -26.56 -23.85
CA ILE A 120 16.34 -25.97 -23.59
C ILE A 120 17.40 -27.05 -23.72
N ASP A 121 18.39 -26.88 -24.60
CA ASP A 121 19.47 -27.85 -24.83
C ASP A 121 18.98 -29.32 -25.02
N ASN A 122 17.92 -29.53 -25.81
CA ASN A 122 17.21 -30.81 -26.01
C ASN A 122 16.45 -31.37 -24.81
N HIS A 123 16.43 -30.67 -23.67
CA HIS A 123 15.61 -31.05 -22.52
C HIS A 123 14.26 -30.34 -22.55
N THR A 124 13.21 -31.04 -22.12
CA THR A 124 11.89 -30.44 -21.91
C THR A 124 11.75 -30.03 -20.45
N VAL A 125 11.70 -28.73 -20.20
CA VAL A 125 11.63 -28.13 -18.86
C VAL A 125 10.22 -27.60 -18.61
N HIS A 126 9.60 -28.07 -17.54
CA HIS A 126 8.31 -27.57 -17.04
C HIS A 126 8.52 -26.83 -15.72
N VAL A 127 7.95 -25.64 -15.60
CA VAL A 127 8.05 -24.78 -14.42
C VAL A 127 6.64 -24.34 -14.03
N GLY A 128 6.22 -24.53 -12.79
CA GLY A 128 4.87 -24.09 -12.39
C GLY A 128 4.35 -24.63 -11.07
N LYS A 129 3.02 -24.68 -10.96
CA LYS A 129 2.30 -25.19 -9.78
C LYS A 129 2.48 -26.71 -9.60
N PRO A 130 2.27 -27.24 -8.37
CA PRO A 130 2.39 -28.67 -8.11
C PRO A 130 1.54 -29.56 -9.03
N ALA A 131 0.32 -29.14 -9.37
CA ALA A 131 -0.58 -29.90 -10.24
C ALA A 131 -0.02 -29.99 -11.67
N PHE A 132 0.44 -28.87 -12.21
CA PHE A 132 1.06 -28.79 -13.53
C PHE A 132 2.30 -29.70 -13.65
N ILE A 133 3.14 -29.72 -12.62
CA ILE A 133 4.32 -30.59 -12.59
C ILE A 133 3.93 -32.06 -12.40
N ALA A 134 2.89 -32.34 -11.61
CA ALA A 134 2.41 -33.72 -11.43
C ALA A 134 1.89 -34.34 -12.74
N ASP A 135 1.21 -33.54 -13.57
CA ASP A 135 0.70 -33.99 -14.87
C ASP A 135 1.82 -34.32 -15.87
N ASN A 136 2.99 -33.69 -15.73
CA ASN A 136 4.11 -33.87 -16.65
C ASN A 136 5.21 -34.81 -16.12
N ALA A 137 5.35 -34.96 -14.80
CA ALA A 137 6.43 -35.73 -14.18
C ALA A 137 5.98 -36.74 -13.10
N GLY A 138 4.68 -36.92 -12.92
CA GLY A 138 4.13 -37.86 -11.96
C GLY A 138 4.20 -37.35 -10.51
N LYS A 139 5.02 -37.99 -9.66
CA LYS A 139 4.97 -37.70 -8.21
C LYS A 139 5.84 -36.48 -7.87
N VAL A 140 5.19 -35.41 -7.39
CA VAL A 140 5.85 -34.20 -6.88
C VAL A 140 6.06 -34.31 -5.38
N GLU A 141 7.30 -34.13 -4.93
CA GLU A 141 7.59 -33.95 -3.50
C GLU A 141 7.22 -32.51 -3.12
N LYS A 142 6.07 -32.35 -2.45
CA LYS A 142 5.59 -31.04 -2.01
C LYS A 142 6.45 -30.53 -0.86
N CYS A 143 6.92 -29.29 -1.00
CA CYS A 143 7.63 -28.60 0.07
C CYS A 143 6.64 -28.02 1.08
N SER A 144 6.99 -28.05 2.37
CA SER A 144 6.27 -27.30 3.39
C SER A 144 6.59 -25.81 3.21
N VAL A 145 5.58 -25.04 2.80
CA VAL A 145 5.70 -23.62 2.51
C VAL A 145 5.57 -22.83 3.82
N GLN A 146 6.55 -21.98 4.14
CA GLN A 146 6.43 -21.02 5.23
C GLN A 146 5.50 -19.87 4.80
N PRO A 147 4.87 -19.17 5.74
CA PRO A 147 4.08 -18.00 5.41
C PRO A 147 4.88 -16.92 4.68
N GLY A 148 4.32 -16.37 3.60
CA GLY A 148 4.98 -15.42 2.72
C GLY A 148 5.88 -16.07 1.67
N GLU A 149 5.99 -17.40 1.67
CA GLU A 149 6.67 -18.14 0.61
C GLU A 149 5.73 -18.53 -0.51
N THR A 150 6.25 -18.53 -1.72
CA THR A 150 5.63 -19.12 -2.90
C THR A 150 6.63 -20.10 -3.50
N VAL A 151 6.19 -21.32 -3.80
CA VAL A 151 7.07 -22.36 -4.33
C VAL A 151 6.74 -22.63 -5.79
N VAL A 152 7.77 -22.54 -6.63
CA VAL A 152 7.73 -22.91 -8.04
C VAL A 152 8.39 -24.27 -8.18
N TYR A 153 7.68 -25.22 -8.77
CA TYR A 153 8.14 -26.59 -8.94
C TYR A 153 8.67 -26.80 -10.35
N VAL A 154 9.62 -27.71 -10.51
CA VAL A 154 10.35 -27.93 -11.75
C VAL A 154 10.34 -29.40 -12.12
N ALA A 155 10.09 -29.69 -13.39
CA ALA A 155 10.35 -30.98 -13.99
C ALA A 155 11.22 -30.86 -15.24
N VAL A 156 12.07 -31.85 -15.45
CA VAL A 156 12.96 -31.97 -16.62
C VAL A 156 12.77 -33.37 -17.19
N ASP A 157 12.47 -33.46 -18.49
CA ASP A 157 12.28 -34.71 -19.24
C ASP A 157 11.30 -35.70 -18.59
N GLY A 158 10.24 -35.17 -17.97
CA GLY A 158 9.21 -35.99 -17.32
C GLY A 158 9.60 -36.50 -15.93
N GLU A 159 10.66 -35.95 -15.32
CA GLU A 159 11.05 -36.25 -13.94
C GLU A 159 11.06 -34.98 -13.08
N PHE A 160 10.68 -35.11 -11.80
CA PHE A 160 10.72 -34.00 -10.85
C PHE A 160 12.17 -33.59 -10.57
N ALA A 161 12.52 -32.34 -10.89
CA ALA A 161 13.89 -31.82 -10.85
C ALA A 161 14.17 -30.90 -9.64
N GLY A 162 13.14 -30.59 -8.84
CA GLY A 162 13.25 -29.78 -7.64
C GLY A 162 12.27 -28.62 -7.60
N HIS A 163 12.55 -27.67 -6.70
CA HIS A 163 11.71 -26.48 -6.52
C HIS A 163 12.52 -25.25 -6.12
N ILE A 164 11.96 -24.08 -6.41
CA ILE A 164 12.49 -22.78 -6.01
C ILE A 164 11.47 -22.11 -5.10
N VAL A 165 11.91 -21.71 -3.92
CA VAL A 165 11.12 -20.98 -2.94
C VAL A 165 11.39 -19.50 -3.11
N LEU A 166 10.35 -18.74 -3.43
CA LEU A 166 10.36 -17.29 -3.47
C LEU A 166 9.73 -16.74 -2.19
N ARG A 167 10.20 -15.58 -1.72
CA ARG A 167 9.68 -14.88 -0.54
C ARG A 167 9.39 -13.44 -0.90
N ASP A 168 8.23 -12.94 -0.50
CA ASP A 168 7.94 -11.51 -0.55
C ASP A 168 8.11 -10.93 0.85
N SER A 169 9.13 -10.10 1.03
CA SER A 169 9.52 -9.59 2.34
C SER A 169 8.56 -8.50 2.81
N LEU A 170 8.23 -8.54 4.10
CA LEU A 170 7.49 -7.48 4.77
C LEU A 170 8.31 -6.19 4.78
N ARG A 171 7.63 -5.06 4.59
CA ARG A 171 8.23 -3.74 4.73
C ARG A 171 8.66 -3.50 6.16
N VAL A 172 9.89 -3.02 6.33
CA VAL A 172 10.51 -2.80 7.65
C VAL A 172 9.70 -1.79 8.48
N GLU A 173 9.09 -0.81 7.82
CA GLU A 173 8.25 0.21 8.45
C GLU A 173 6.83 -0.26 8.81
N ALA A 174 6.36 -1.40 8.27
CA ALA A 174 4.95 -1.80 8.41
C ALA A 174 4.46 -1.92 9.88
N PRO A 175 5.20 -2.56 10.81
CA PRO A 175 4.76 -2.61 12.21
C PRO A 175 4.63 -1.22 12.85
N GLN A 176 5.55 -0.30 12.51
CA GLN A 176 5.50 1.06 13.03
C GLN A 176 4.31 1.83 12.47
N VAL A 177 4.04 1.69 11.17
CA VAL A 177 2.89 2.32 10.51
C VAL A 177 1.58 1.92 11.17
N LEU A 178 1.38 0.63 11.46
CA LEU A 178 0.18 0.15 12.13
C LEU A 178 0.01 0.78 13.52
N GLY A 179 1.10 0.87 14.28
CA GLY A 179 1.11 1.55 15.57
C GLY A 179 0.81 3.05 15.48
N ASP A 180 1.35 3.73 14.46
CA ASP A 180 1.10 5.15 14.22
C ASP A 180 -0.34 5.44 13.80
N LEU A 181 -0.91 4.60 12.95
CA LEU A 181 -2.32 4.67 12.56
C LEU A 181 -3.24 4.47 13.76
N ALA A 182 -2.95 3.50 14.63
CA ALA A 182 -3.69 3.31 15.87
C ALA A 182 -3.63 4.57 16.76
N ARG A 183 -2.46 5.21 16.88
CA ARG A 183 -2.30 6.49 17.61
C ARG A 183 -3.08 7.65 16.99
N LEU A 184 -3.35 7.61 15.69
CA LEU A 184 -4.21 8.56 14.99
C LEU A 184 -5.71 8.26 15.15
N GLY A 185 -6.07 7.21 15.90
CA GLY A 185 -7.47 6.90 16.22
C GLY A 185 -8.15 5.96 15.22
N ILE A 186 -7.36 5.23 14.44
CA ILE A 186 -7.83 4.06 13.68
C ILE A 186 -8.03 2.91 14.66
N THR A 187 -9.23 2.35 14.66
CA THR A 187 -9.67 1.35 15.64
C THR A 187 -9.74 -0.05 15.06
N ARG A 188 -9.78 -0.17 13.73
CA ARG A 188 -9.90 -1.44 13.03
C ARG A 188 -8.90 -1.51 11.88
N THR A 189 -8.15 -2.60 11.81
CA THR A 189 -7.19 -2.88 10.74
C THR A 189 -7.49 -4.25 10.17
N VAL A 190 -7.58 -4.33 8.85
CA VAL A 190 -7.91 -5.55 8.11
C VAL A 190 -6.84 -5.80 7.05
N MET A 191 -6.43 -7.05 6.88
CA MET A 191 -5.58 -7.46 5.76
C MET A 191 -6.38 -8.27 4.74
N LEU A 192 -6.27 -7.91 3.46
CA LEU A 192 -6.87 -8.61 2.34
C LEU A 192 -5.76 -9.24 1.50
N SER A 193 -5.91 -10.51 1.12
CA SER A 193 -4.90 -11.21 0.32
C SER A 193 -5.53 -12.23 -0.62
N GLY A 194 -4.88 -12.46 -1.75
CA GLY A 194 -5.18 -13.59 -2.64
C GLY A 194 -4.51 -14.90 -2.22
N ASP A 195 -3.59 -14.85 -1.25
CA ASP A 195 -2.90 -16.02 -0.71
C ASP A 195 -3.84 -16.92 0.10
N GLN A 196 -3.45 -18.17 0.31
CA GLN A 196 -4.16 -19.08 1.22
C GLN A 196 -4.35 -18.46 2.61
N GLN A 197 -5.50 -18.72 3.23
CA GLN A 197 -5.89 -18.14 4.52
C GLN A 197 -4.81 -18.34 5.60
N GLU A 198 -4.28 -19.56 5.72
CA GLU A 198 -3.24 -19.90 6.72
C GLU A 198 -1.96 -19.05 6.53
N THR A 199 -1.52 -18.88 5.29
CA THR A 199 -0.37 -18.03 4.95
C THR A 199 -0.63 -16.57 5.29
N ALA A 200 -1.82 -16.06 4.98
CA ALA A 200 -2.20 -14.68 5.26
C ALA A 200 -2.27 -14.43 6.78
N GLU A 201 -2.86 -15.34 7.56
CA GLU A 201 -2.98 -15.20 9.02
C GLU A 201 -1.63 -15.13 9.73
N LEU A 202 -0.65 -15.90 9.27
CA LEU A 202 0.69 -15.90 9.83
C LEU A 202 1.42 -14.57 9.58
N ILE A 203 1.35 -14.04 8.35
CA ILE A 203 1.93 -12.72 8.01
C ILE A 203 1.26 -11.60 8.83
N ALA A 204 -0.06 -11.65 8.91
CA ALA A 204 -0.82 -10.71 9.73
C ALA A 204 -0.45 -10.80 11.22
N GLY A 205 -0.18 -12.01 11.72
CA GLY A 205 0.28 -12.25 13.07
C GLY A 205 1.60 -11.55 13.40
N GLU A 206 2.56 -11.53 12.46
CA GLU A 206 3.83 -10.78 12.60
C GLU A 206 3.61 -9.27 12.70
N LEU A 207 2.56 -8.77 12.05
CA LEU A 207 2.16 -7.36 12.05
C LEU A 207 1.17 -6.99 13.16
N GLY A 208 0.66 -7.97 13.92
CA GLY A 208 -0.39 -7.76 14.92
C GLY A 208 -1.76 -7.41 14.33
N ILE A 209 -2.02 -7.76 13.07
CA ILE A 209 -3.32 -7.60 12.42
C ILE A 209 -4.20 -8.81 12.78
N THR A 210 -5.35 -8.56 13.40
CA THR A 210 -6.22 -9.63 13.91
C THR A 210 -7.32 -10.05 12.94
N GLU A 211 -7.62 -9.23 11.94
CA GLU A 211 -8.66 -9.53 10.95
C GLU A 211 -8.05 -9.70 9.57
N VAL A 212 -8.19 -10.89 9.01
CA VAL A 212 -7.52 -11.31 7.77
C VAL A 212 -8.50 -12.06 6.89
N HIS A 213 -8.52 -11.69 5.62
CA HIS A 213 -9.26 -12.40 4.58
C HIS A 213 -8.28 -12.81 3.49
N GLY A 214 -7.93 -14.09 3.45
CA GLY A 214 -7.17 -14.74 2.39
C GLY A 214 -8.09 -15.24 1.27
N GLU A 215 -7.48 -15.77 0.22
CA GLU A 215 -8.11 -16.35 -0.97
C GLU A 215 -9.11 -15.41 -1.65
N CYS A 216 -8.94 -14.09 -1.47
CA CYS A 216 -9.85 -13.08 -1.97
C CYS A 216 -9.63 -12.83 -3.46
N LEU A 217 -10.67 -12.99 -4.26
CA LEU A 217 -10.70 -12.44 -5.62
C LEU A 217 -10.92 -10.92 -5.57
N PRO A 218 -10.63 -10.17 -6.66
CA PRO A 218 -10.85 -8.72 -6.69
C PRO A 218 -12.29 -8.30 -6.30
N ALA A 219 -13.29 -9.08 -6.72
CA ALA A 219 -14.70 -8.84 -6.37
C ALA A 219 -14.98 -9.06 -4.87
N ASP A 220 -14.31 -10.04 -4.25
CA ASP A 220 -14.46 -10.32 -2.82
C ASP A 220 -13.86 -9.19 -2.00
N LYS A 221 -12.69 -8.67 -2.39
CA LYS A 221 -12.07 -7.50 -1.74
C LYS A 221 -13.03 -6.30 -1.71
N VAL A 222 -13.69 -6.02 -2.84
CA VAL A 222 -14.72 -4.95 -2.94
C VAL A 222 -15.88 -5.22 -1.98
N ALA A 223 -16.42 -6.44 -1.98
CA ALA A 223 -17.55 -6.80 -1.13
C ALA A 223 -17.21 -6.75 0.37
N ILE A 224 -15.98 -7.14 0.75
CA ILE A 224 -15.49 -7.05 2.13
C ILE A 224 -15.38 -5.59 2.54
N VAL A 225 -14.66 -4.76 1.77
CA VAL A 225 -14.48 -3.33 2.06
C VAL A 225 -15.83 -2.61 2.22
N HIS A 226 -16.83 -2.95 1.41
CA HIS A 226 -18.16 -2.36 1.51
C HIS A 226 -18.88 -2.67 2.82
N ARG A 227 -18.62 -3.84 3.42
CA ARG A 227 -19.25 -4.32 4.66
C ARG A 227 -18.46 -3.97 5.93
N LEU A 228 -17.27 -3.37 5.79
CA LEU A 228 -16.45 -3.03 6.95
C LEU A 228 -17.09 -1.90 7.76
N GLU A 229 -17.13 -2.12 9.08
CA GLU A 229 -17.60 -1.16 10.07
C GLU A 229 -16.54 -1.00 11.19
N PRO A 230 -16.37 0.17 11.81
CA PRO A 230 -17.05 1.42 11.50
C PRO A 230 -16.68 1.96 10.11
N ARG A 231 -17.63 2.65 9.44
CA ARG A 231 -17.39 3.45 8.23
C ARG A 231 -16.26 4.47 8.40
N GLY A 232 -15.82 5.06 7.29
CA GLY A 232 -14.53 5.75 7.21
C GLY A 232 -13.44 4.72 6.92
N VAL A 233 -13.67 3.91 5.89
CA VAL A 233 -12.80 2.82 5.45
C VAL A 233 -11.80 3.35 4.44
N MET A 234 -10.52 3.31 4.80
CA MET A 234 -9.42 3.59 3.90
C MET A 234 -8.85 2.27 3.35
N MET A 235 -8.79 2.11 2.04
CA MET A 235 -8.11 0.97 1.40
C MET A 235 -6.72 1.41 0.95
N VAL A 236 -5.68 0.64 1.29
CA VAL A 236 -4.30 0.87 0.83
C VAL A 236 -3.88 -0.30 -0.04
N GLY A 237 -3.47 -0.02 -1.27
CA GLY A 237 -3.04 -1.01 -2.26
C GLY A 237 -1.93 -0.47 -3.16
N ASP A 238 -1.34 -1.32 -4.01
CA ASP A 238 -0.38 -0.89 -5.05
C ASP A 238 -1.09 -0.24 -6.26
N GLY A 239 -2.40 -0.46 -6.36
CA GLY A 239 -3.32 0.04 -7.36
C GLY A 239 -3.19 -0.59 -8.76
N VAL A 240 -2.29 -1.56 -8.97
CA VAL A 240 -2.23 -2.32 -10.24
C VAL A 240 -3.40 -3.30 -10.31
N ASN A 241 -3.59 -4.07 -9.24
CA ASN A 241 -4.66 -5.07 -9.15
C ASN A 241 -5.86 -4.60 -8.29
N ASP A 242 -5.66 -3.52 -7.54
CA ASP A 242 -6.61 -3.08 -6.51
C ASP A 242 -7.45 -1.86 -6.92
N ALA A 243 -7.34 -1.38 -8.16
CA ALA A 243 -8.11 -0.22 -8.63
C ALA A 243 -9.63 -0.29 -8.31
N PRO A 244 -10.34 -1.43 -8.50
CA PRO A 244 -11.75 -1.55 -8.15
C PRO A 244 -12.03 -1.41 -6.64
N VAL A 245 -11.18 -1.99 -5.78
CA VAL A 245 -11.38 -1.93 -4.32
C VAL A 245 -10.98 -0.57 -3.74
N LEU A 246 -9.97 0.10 -4.33
CA LEU A 246 -9.64 1.48 -4.00
C LEU A 246 -10.83 2.40 -4.26
N ALA A 247 -11.48 2.28 -5.42
CA ALA A 247 -12.66 3.07 -5.78
C ALA A 247 -13.91 2.76 -4.94
N ALA A 248 -14.02 1.54 -4.38
CA ALA A 248 -15.15 1.13 -3.55
C ALA A 248 -15.02 1.58 -2.07
N SER A 249 -13.83 1.98 -1.64
CA SER A 249 -13.56 2.44 -0.29
C SER A 249 -14.00 3.90 -0.07
N ASP A 250 -14.08 4.36 1.19
CA ASP A 250 -14.35 5.78 1.46
C ASP A 250 -13.15 6.65 1.07
N VAL A 251 -11.92 6.12 1.20
CA VAL A 251 -10.67 6.71 0.72
C VAL A 251 -9.74 5.63 0.16
N GLY A 252 -9.50 5.65 -1.14
CA GLY A 252 -8.52 4.78 -1.81
C GLY A 252 -7.12 5.38 -1.80
N VAL A 253 -6.13 4.63 -1.33
CA VAL A 253 -4.71 5.01 -1.32
C VAL A 253 -3.89 4.06 -2.20
N ALA A 254 -3.26 4.60 -3.25
CA ALA A 254 -2.29 3.87 -4.07
C ALA A 254 -0.85 4.12 -3.59
N LEU A 255 -0.11 3.07 -3.27
CA LEU A 255 1.29 3.11 -2.84
C LEU A 255 2.24 2.96 -4.03
N GLY A 256 3.31 3.76 -4.07
CA GLY A 256 4.43 3.54 -4.98
C GLY A 256 4.08 3.67 -6.46
N ALA A 257 3.08 4.48 -6.83
CA ALA A 257 2.51 4.58 -8.19
C ALA A 257 3.43 5.24 -9.24
N LYS A 258 4.74 4.94 -9.24
CA LYS A 258 5.67 5.30 -10.31
C LYS A 258 5.36 4.45 -11.55
N GLY A 259 4.45 4.94 -12.39
CA GLY A 259 4.21 4.41 -13.73
C GLY A 259 2.92 3.62 -13.93
N SER A 260 2.15 3.32 -12.87
CA SER A 260 0.80 2.75 -13.02
C SER A 260 -0.24 3.88 -13.11
N THR A 261 -0.63 4.21 -14.34
CA THR A 261 -1.64 5.26 -14.62
C THR A 261 -3.01 4.87 -14.09
N ALA A 262 -3.40 3.60 -14.23
CA ALA A 262 -4.70 3.09 -13.77
C ALA A 262 -4.87 3.18 -12.24
N ALA A 263 -3.81 2.88 -11.47
CA ALA A 263 -3.76 3.04 -10.01
C ALA A 263 -3.99 4.50 -9.60
N SER A 264 -3.26 5.40 -10.27
CA SER A 264 -3.30 6.84 -9.99
C SER A 264 -4.64 7.46 -10.37
N GLU A 265 -5.29 6.96 -11.43
CA GLU A 265 -6.62 7.41 -11.86
C GLU A 265 -7.72 6.94 -10.90
N SER A 266 -7.57 5.78 -10.26
CA SER A 266 -8.61 5.19 -9.41
C SER A 266 -8.51 5.60 -7.93
N ALA A 267 -7.33 5.93 -7.41
CA ALA A 267 -7.13 6.24 -5.99
C ALA A 267 -7.41 7.71 -5.62
N ASP A 268 -8.03 8.00 -4.48
CA ASP A 268 -8.21 9.37 -3.99
C ASP A 268 -6.89 10.01 -3.51
N VAL A 269 -5.97 9.17 -3.03
CA VAL A 269 -4.65 9.53 -2.54
C VAL A 269 -3.58 8.70 -3.25
N VAL A 270 -2.53 9.34 -3.73
CA VAL A 270 -1.40 8.68 -4.40
C VAL A 270 -0.11 8.97 -3.65
N VAL A 271 0.54 7.91 -3.16
CA VAL A 271 1.86 8.01 -2.55
C VAL A 271 2.92 7.82 -3.64
N LEU A 272 3.71 8.86 -3.89
CA LEU A 272 4.71 8.90 -4.96
C LEU A 272 6.00 8.14 -4.60
N VAL A 273 6.25 7.98 -3.31
CA VAL A 273 7.43 7.30 -2.75
C VAL A 273 7.02 5.90 -2.32
N ASP A 274 7.90 4.94 -2.56
CA ASP A 274 7.71 3.55 -2.14
C ASP A 274 7.97 3.40 -0.62
N ASP A 275 7.17 4.07 0.20
CA ASP A 275 7.30 4.18 1.66
C ASP A 275 5.91 4.18 2.30
N LEU A 276 5.60 3.12 3.04
CA LEU A 276 4.27 2.94 3.65
C LEU A 276 3.99 3.99 4.74
N SER A 277 5.02 4.60 5.33
CA SER A 277 4.90 5.65 6.35
C SER A 277 4.17 6.89 5.85
N ARG A 278 4.10 7.08 4.53
CA ARG A 278 3.39 8.20 3.92
C ARG A 278 1.88 8.09 4.05
N VAL A 279 1.34 6.89 4.25
CA VAL A 279 -0.08 6.68 4.58
C VAL A 279 -0.42 7.35 5.91
N VAL A 280 0.46 7.22 6.91
CA VAL A 280 0.33 7.91 8.21
C VAL A 280 0.31 9.42 8.02
N ASN A 281 1.21 9.95 7.18
CA ASN A 281 1.26 11.38 6.88
C ASN A 281 -0.05 11.86 6.23
N ALA A 282 -0.63 11.10 5.30
CA ALA A 282 -1.90 11.45 4.66
C ALA A 282 -3.02 11.63 5.71
N VAL A 283 -3.19 10.65 6.60
CA VAL A 283 -4.21 10.69 7.68
C VAL A 283 -3.94 11.84 8.65
N SER A 284 -2.70 12.00 9.12
CA SER A 284 -2.30 13.07 10.04
C SER A 284 -2.51 14.46 9.43
N ILE A 285 -2.20 14.63 8.14
CA ILE A 285 -2.41 15.87 7.40
C ILE A 285 -3.91 16.14 7.25
N GLY A 286 -4.73 15.15 6.91
CA GLY A 286 -6.19 15.27 6.86
C GLY A 286 -6.77 15.77 8.18
N GLN A 287 -6.47 15.07 9.29
CA GLN A 287 -6.95 15.43 10.63
C GLN A 287 -6.52 16.82 11.09
N SER A 288 -5.25 17.17 10.88
CA SER A 288 -4.75 18.49 11.29
C SER A 288 -5.29 19.62 10.41
N THR A 289 -5.49 19.38 9.10
CA THR A 289 -6.07 20.37 8.18
C THR A 289 -7.51 20.70 8.56
N ILE A 290 -8.35 19.68 8.78
CA ILE A 290 -9.74 19.87 9.22
C ILE A 290 -9.81 20.58 10.57
N ARG A 291 -8.95 20.19 11.52
CA ARG A 291 -8.85 20.89 12.82
C ARG A 291 -8.52 22.37 12.66
N ILE A 292 -7.54 22.71 11.81
CA ILE A 292 -7.12 24.09 11.57
C ILE A 292 -8.22 24.88 10.84
N ALA A 293 -8.87 24.28 9.84
CA ALA A 293 -9.99 24.87 9.13
C ALA A 293 -11.13 25.22 10.11
N LEU A 294 -11.60 24.25 10.89
CA LEU A 294 -12.68 24.46 11.87
C LEU A 294 -12.31 25.51 12.92
N GLN A 295 -11.09 25.49 13.46
CA GLN A 295 -10.64 26.54 14.39
C GLN A 295 -10.71 27.94 13.78
N SER A 296 -10.33 28.07 12.52
CA SER A 296 -10.25 29.37 11.84
C SER A 296 -11.65 29.89 11.46
N ILE A 297 -12.53 28.97 11.04
CA ILE A 297 -13.95 29.23 10.78
C ILE A 297 -14.66 29.66 12.07
N TRP A 298 -14.54 28.88 13.15
CA TRP A 298 -15.20 29.20 14.42
C TRP A 298 -14.69 30.49 15.03
N LEU A 299 -13.38 30.74 14.96
CA LEU A 299 -12.81 32.01 15.42
C LEU A 299 -13.44 33.20 14.66
N GLY A 300 -13.52 33.11 13.33
CA GLY A 300 -14.16 34.15 12.52
C GLY A 300 -15.65 34.32 12.84
N ILE A 301 -16.40 33.23 12.94
CA ILE A 301 -17.84 33.24 13.28
C ILE A 301 -18.07 33.90 14.65
N ILE A 302 -17.31 33.51 15.67
CA ILE A 302 -17.46 34.04 17.03
C ILE A 302 -17.22 35.55 17.05
N ILE A 303 -16.16 36.03 16.37
CA ILE A 303 -15.88 37.48 16.30
C ILE A 303 -16.97 38.21 15.52
N SER A 304 -17.40 37.69 14.36
CA SER A 304 -18.47 38.29 13.55
C SER A 304 -19.81 38.37 14.29
N VAL A 305 -20.19 37.32 15.04
CA VAL A 305 -21.40 37.32 15.86
C VAL A 305 -21.28 38.34 16.99
N GLY A 306 -20.13 38.43 17.66
CA GLY A 306 -19.87 39.44 18.67
C GLY A 306 -20.04 40.87 18.14
N LEU A 307 -19.44 41.18 16.98
CA LEU A 307 -19.59 42.49 16.33
C LEU A 307 -21.04 42.79 15.94
N MET A 308 -21.79 41.78 15.49
CA MET A 308 -23.20 41.93 15.13
C MET A 308 -24.06 42.29 16.34
N LEU A 309 -23.80 41.71 17.52
CA LEU A 309 -24.51 42.05 18.75
C LEU A 309 -24.23 43.50 19.19
N VAL A 310 -22.97 43.95 19.09
CA VAL A 310 -22.58 45.33 19.38
C VAL A 310 -23.25 46.32 18.42
N ALA A 311 -23.31 45.97 17.13
CA ALA A 311 -24.00 46.76 16.12
C ALA A 311 -25.51 46.83 16.36
N ALA A 312 -26.14 45.71 16.72
CA ALA A 312 -27.58 45.64 17.04
C ALA A 312 -27.95 46.50 18.26
N ALA A 313 -27.02 46.66 19.21
CA ALA A 313 -27.19 47.56 20.35
C ALA A 313 -26.94 49.05 20.02
N GLY A 314 -26.64 49.38 18.76
CA GLY A 314 -26.45 50.76 18.29
C GLY A 314 -25.04 51.33 18.53
N PHE A 315 -24.10 50.53 19.04
CA PHE A 315 -22.76 50.99 19.41
C PHE A 315 -21.74 50.91 18.26
N LEU A 316 -22.11 50.38 17.09
CA LEU A 316 -21.19 50.19 15.97
C LEU A 316 -21.71 50.84 14.68
N PRO A 317 -21.12 51.98 14.25
CA PRO A 317 -21.42 52.57 12.94
C PRO A 317 -21.09 51.61 11.79
N ALA A 318 -21.89 51.64 10.72
CA ALA A 318 -21.78 50.67 9.62
C ALA A 318 -20.39 50.65 8.95
N ILE A 319 -19.77 51.82 8.74
CA ILE A 319 -18.43 51.95 8.14
C ILE A 319 -17.35 51.27 9.03
N VAL A 320 -17.44 51.46 10.34
CA VAL A 320 -16.51 50.84 11.29
C VAL A 320 -16.73 49.33 11.33
N GLY A 321 -17.99 48.88 11.30
CA GLY A 321 -18.32 47.45 11.21
C GLY A 321 -17.77 46.79 9.96
N ALA A 322 -17.82 47.47 8.80
CA ALA A 322 -17.25 46.97 7.56
C ALA A 322 -15.72 46.82 7.65
N LEU A 323 -15.01 47.82 8.18
CA LEU A 323 -13.55 47.74 8.37
C LEU A 323 -13.14 46.63 9.34
N LEU A 324 -13.91 46.45 10.42
CA LEU A 324 -13.66 45.35 11.36
C LEU A 324 -13.89 43.99 10.71
N GLN A 325 -14.88 43.86 9.82
CA GLN A 325 -15.13 42.59 9.11
C GLN A 325 -13.93 42.18 8.24
N GLU A 326 -13.29 43.11 7.54
CA GLU A 326 -12.04 42.84 6.79
C GLU A 326 -10.92 42.31 7.71
N LEU A 327 -10.84 42.84 8.93
CA LEU A 327 -9.87 42.41 9.94
C LEU A 327 -10.19 40.99 10.45
N VAL A 328 -11.47 40.66 10.63
CA VAL A 328 -11.91 39.29 10.97
C VAL A 328 -11.50 38.31 9.87
N ASP A 329 -11.75 38.68 8.61
CA ASP A 329 -11.41 37.84 7.46
C ASP A 329 -9.89 37.60 7.37
N LEU A 330 -9.09 38.66 7.59
CA LEU A 330 -7.63 38.54 7.68
C LEU A 330 -7.18 37.57 8.80
N VAL A 331 -7.78 37.68 9.99
CA VAL A 331 -7.48 36.77 11.12
C VAL A 331 -7.84 35.32 10.76
N ALA A 332 -8.98 35.10 10.13
CA ALA A 332 -9.41 33.77 9.71
C ALA A 332 -8.46 33.17 8.65
N ILE A 333 -8.02 33.98 7.68
CA ILE A 333 -7.02 33.58 6.66
C ILE A 333 -5.68 33.22 7.32
N MET A 334 -5.16 34.07 8.19
CA MET A 334 -3.91 33.81 8.91
C MET A 334 -4.00 32.54 9.77
N GLY A 335 -5.16 32.31 10.40
CA GLY A 335 -5.47 31.08 11.13
C GLY A 335 -5.41 29.84 10.23
N ALA A 336 -6.02 29.92 9.05
CA ALA A 336 -6.08 28.82 8.07
C ALA A 336 -4.71 28.51 7.45
N LEU A 337 -3.88 29.53 7.20
CA LEU A 337 -2.51 29.37 6.67
C LEU A 337 -1.59 28.54 7.55
N ARG A 338 -1.95 28.30 8.83
CA ARG A 338 -1.25 27.33 9.68
C ARG A 338 -1.26 25.92 9.09
N ALA A 339 -2.22 25.57 8.25
CA ALA A 339 -2.28 24.28 7.56
C ALA A 339 -1.10 24.06 6.59
N VAL A 340 -0.50 25.14 6.08
CA VAL A 340 0.67 25.08 5.19
C VAL A 340 1.93 24.66 5.95
N ARG A 341 2.00 24.96 7.26
CA ARG A 341 3.19 24.69 8.07
C ARG A 341 3.20 23.25 8.56
N GLU A 342 4.37 22.63 8.53
CA GLU A 342 4.60 21.33 9.16
C GLU A 342 4.51 21.50 10.68
N PRO A 343 3.72 20.66 11.38
CA PRO A 343 3.87 20.54 12.82
C PRO A 343 5.30 20.09 13.11
N LYS A 344 5.99 20.72 14.07
CA LYS A 344 7.27 20.20 14.58
C LYS A 344 7.07 18.71 14.93
N PRO A 345 7.91 17.79 14.44
CA PRO A 345 7.77 16.39 14.76
C PRO A 345 7.81 16.24 16.28
N ARG A 346 6.76 15.66 16.85
CA ARG A 346 6.79 15.20 18.24
C ARG A 346 7.75 14.01 18.26
N HIS A 347 8.93 14.21 18.82
CA HIS A 347 10.03 13.25 18.96
C HIS A 347 9.61 11.80 18.72
N THR A 348 9.85 11.29 17.50
CA THR A 348 9.99 9.86 17.29
C THR A 348 11.33 9.49 17.91
N THR A 349 11.28 8.76 19.02
CA THR A 349 12.48 8.19 19.62
C THR A 349 13.14 7.30 18.57
N PRO A 350 14.42 7.49 18.22
CA PRO A 350 15.08 6.59 17.29
C PRO A 350 15.05 5.18 17.90
N VAL A 351 14.48 4.23 17.16
CA VAL A 351 14.53 2.81 17.50
C VAL A 351 16.01 2.43 17.45
N THR A 352 16.61 2.25 18.62
CA THR A 352 17.95 1.68 18.74
C THR A 352 17.81 0.21 18.36
N PRO A 353 18.59 -0.33 17.40
CA PRO A 353 18.56 -1.75 17.14
C PRO A 353 19.00 -2.47 18.41
N ARG A 354 18.10 -3.28 19.00
CA ARG A 354 18.46 -4.20 20.08
C ARG A 354 19.40 -5.23 19.48
N ALA A 355 20.70 -5.02 19.65
CA ALA A 355 21.71 -6.05 19.46
C ALA A 355 21.39 -7.19 20.43
N ARG A 356 20.78 -8.26 19.91
CA ARG A 356 20.58 -9.52 20.62
C ARG A 356 21.94 -10.20 20.64
N ILE A 357 22.73 -9.91 21.67
CA ILE A 357 23.94 -10.67 22.00
C ILE A 357 23.47 -12.06 22.43
N LEU A 358 23.62 -13.03 21.53
CA LEU A 358 23.55 -14.45 21.85
C LEU A 358 24.73 -14.78 22.78
N ARG A 359 24.42 -15.36 23.95
CA ARG A 359 25.34 -16.18 24.73
C ARG A 359 24.83 -17.61 24.70
#